data_AF-R1DFZ4-F1
#
_entry.id   AF-R1DFZ4-F1
#
_cell.length_a   1.000
_cell.length_b   1.000
_cell.length_c   1.000
_cell.angle_alpha   90.00
_cell.angle_beta   90.00
_cell.angle_gamma   90.00
#
_symmetry.space_group_name_H-M   'P 1'
#
loop_
_entity.id
_entity.type
_entity.pdbx_description
1 polymer ?
#
loop_
_entity_poly.entity_id
_entity_poly.type
_entity_poly.pdbx_seq_one_letter_code
_entity_poly.pdbx_strand_id
1 'polypeptide(L)'
;MARPARFGLATYRARTAARLEAAESEEAPEPCRPHSRDDFLRRVHSFSNARLWFAKPAALSPPQCARHGWRLGAAADTLVCRVCLAEFKCPTSLDDPAALSAAEGLLRTAHQPLCAWRSQRAGGGVRDVSGTCPGRVHGVARRLSNPSPESFGLPQPQALAGGR
;
A
#
# COMPACT_ATOMS: atom_id res chain seq x y z
N MET A 1 53.97 4.99 12.88
CA MET A 1 53.08 4.23 11.99
C MET A 1 51.96 3.62 12.83
N ALA A 2 50.73 4.15 12.77
CA ALA A 2 49.60 3.70 13.58
C ALA A 2 48.79 2.62 12.85
N ARG A 3 48.55 1.49 13.50
CA ARG A 3 47.75 0.36 12.98
C ARG A 3 46.26 0.71 13.09
N PRO A 4 45.42 0.51 12.05
CA PRO A 4 44.00 0.76 12.20
C PRO A 4 43.32 -0.35 13.01
N ALA A 5 42.30 0.07 13.76
CA ALA A 5 41.51 -0.76 14.66
C ALA A 5 40.79 -1.88 13.90
N ARG A 6 40.95 -3.10 14.41
CA ARG A 6 40.25 -4.31 14.00
C ARG A 6 38.82 -4.26 14.55
N PHE A 7 37.95 -3.50 13.89
CA PHE A 7 36.51 -3.63 14.09
C PHE A 7 36.08 -5.01 13.57
N GLY A 8 35.60 -5.85 14.49
CA GLY A 8 35.48 -7.29 14.32
C GLY A 8 34.54 -7.70 13.18
N LEU A 9 35.06 -8.51 12.26
CA LEU A 9 34.30 -9.23 11.24
C LEU A 9 33.09 -10.01 11.81
N ALA A 10 33.14 -10.37 13.10
CA ALA A 10 32.05 -11.04 13.81
C ALA A 10 30.78 -10.20 13.92
N THR A 11 30.88 -8.89 14.25
CA THR A 11 29.70 -8.00 14.33
C THR A 11 29.15 -7.67 12.96
N TYR A 12 30.02 -7.62 11.93
CA TYR A 12 29.60 -7.48 10.55
C TYR A 12 28.82 -8.70 10.08
N ARG A 13 29.33 -9.92 10.31
CA ARG A 13 28.66 -11.18 9.96
C ARG A 13 27.31 -11.36 10.65
N ALA A 14 27.21 -10.99 11.93
CA ALA A 14 25.94 -11.04 12.67
C ALA A 14 24.91 -10.06 12.09
N ARG A 15 25.34 -8.83 11.75
CA ARG A 15 24.46 -7.83 11.11
C ARG A 15 24.04 -8.25 9.70
N THR A 16 24.93 -8.87 8.93
CA THR A 16 24.57 -9.38 7.59
C THR A 16 23.65 -10.58 7.70
N ALA A 17 23.86 -11.49 8.66
CA ALA A 17 22.97 -12.62 8.88
C ALA A 17 21.56 -12.16 9.24
N ALA A 18 21.41 -11.27 10.23
CA ALA A 18 20.10 -10.71 10.60
C ALA A 18 19.42 -9.95 9.44
N ARG A 19 20.21 -9.31 8.55
CA ARG A 19 19.70 -8.59 7.38
C ARG A 19 19.29 -9.53 6.23
N LEU A 20 19.98 -10.68 6.09
CA LEU A 20 19.61 -11.72 5.15
C LEU A 20 18.37 -12.49 5.63
N GLU A 21 18.26 -12.78 6.93
CA GLU A 21 17.06 -13.36 7.54
C GLU A 21 15.84 -12.42 7.45
N ALA A 22 16.05 -11.11 7.61
CA ALA A 22 15.00 -10.11 7.39
C ALA A 22 14.62 -9.94 5.91
N ALA A 23 15.55 -10.17 4.98
CA ALA A 23 15.31 -10.10 3.53
C ALA A 23 14.63 -11.37 2.98
N GLU A 24 14.79 -12.51 3.65
CA GLU A 24 14.10 -13.77 3.34
C GLU A 24 12.68 -13.83 3.90
N SER A 25 12.27 -12.82 4.67
CA SER A 25 10.87 -12.58 5.00
C SER A 25 10.14 -11.89 3.84
N GLU A 26 10.26 -12.43 2.62
CA GLU A 26 9.23 -12.24 1.58
C GLU A 26 8.01 -13.05 2.03
N GLU A 27 7.36 -12.48 3.04
CA GLU A 27 6.31 -13.07 3.84
C GLU A 27 5.17 -13.42 2.86
N ALA A 28 4.95 -14.73 2.69
CA ALA A 28 4.05 -15.29 1.68
C ALA A 28 2.69 -14.59 1.68
N PRO A 29 2.00 -14.50 0.52
CA PRO A 29 0.69 -13.86 0.44
C PRO A 29 -0.23 -14.43 1.52
N GLU A 30 -0.70 -13.54 2.40
CA GLU A 30 -1.52 -13.95 3.55
C GLU A 30 -2.92 -14.33 3.08
N PRO A 31 -3.56 -15.34 3.73
CA PRO A 31 -4.95 -15.64 3.47
C PRO A 31 -5.82 -14.41 3.80
N CYS A 32 -6.72 -14.04 2.88
CA CYS A 32 -7.61 -12.90 3.08
C CYS A 32 -8.62 -13.19 4.19
N ARG A 33 -8.47 -12.54 5.37
CA ARG A 33 -9.37 -12.68 6.52
C ARG A 33 -10.00 -11.34 6.90
N PRO A 34 -10.93 -10.83 6.09
CA PRO A 34 -11.42 -9.46 6.21
C PRO A 34 -12.15 -9.14 7.52
N HIS A 35 -12.87 -10.12 8.05
CA HIS A 35 -13.65 -9.99 9.28
C HIS A 35 -12.88 -10.40 10.54
N SER A 36 -11.63 -10.87 10.40
CA SER A 36 -10.83 -11.24 11.56
C SER A 36 -10.36 -10.00 12.31
N ARG A 37 -10.77 -9.90 13.58
CA ARG A 37 -10.33 -8.82 14.48
C ARG A 37 -8.82 -8.80 14.64
N ASP A 38 -8.19 -9.97 14.81
CA ASP A 38 -6.75 -10.09 14.94
C ASP A 38 -6.02 -9.58 13.69
N ASP A 39 -6.49 -10.00 12.51
CA ASP A 39 -5.90 -9.61 11.23
C ASP A 39 -6.07 -8.10 10.97
N PHE A 40 -7.21 -7.54 11.38
CA PHE A 40 -7.44 -6.09 11.39
C PHE A 40 -6.46 -5.35 12.30
N LEU A 41 -6.27 -5.81 13.54
CA LEU A 41 -5.33 -5.19 14.47
C LEU A 41 -3.88 -5.29 13.97
N ARG A 42 -3.48 -6.42 13.36
CA ARG A 42 -2.18 -6.56 12.70
C ARG A 42 -1.99 -5.55 11.57
N ARG A 43 -3.02 -5.32 10.74
CA ARG A 43 -2.97 -4.27 9.71
C ARG A 43 -2.84 -2.88 10.32
N VAL A 44 -3.64 -2.54 11.32
CA VAL A 44 -3.55 -1.23 12.01
C VAL A 44 -2.18 -1.03 12.65
N HIS A 45 -1.62 -2.07 13.27
CA HIS A 45 -0.31 -2.02 13.90
C HIS A 45 0.83 -1.75 12.90
N SER A 46 0.66 -2.09 11.62
CA SER A 46 1.67 -1.76 10.59
C SER A 46 1.93 -0.24 10.49
N PHE A 47 0.96 0.60 10.87
CA PHE A 47 1.06 2.05 10.87
C PHE A 47 1.76 2.64 12.11
N SER A 48 2.30 1.82 13.01
CA SER A 48 3.06 2.29 14.19
C SER A 48 4.27 3.16 13.82
N ASN A 49 4.80 3.03 12.60
CA ASN A 49 5.84 3.92 12.10
C ASN A 49 5.24 5.24 11.57
N ALA A 50 4.96 6.17 12.48
CA ALA A 50 4.38 7.48 12.17
C ALA A 50 5.19 8.32 11.16
N ARG A 51 6.48 8.02 10.94
CA ARG A 51 7.31 8.73 9.95
C ARG A 51 6.91 8.41 8.51
N LEU A 52 6.36 7.23 8.27
CA LEU A 52 5.96 6.78 6.93
C LEU A 52 4.48 7.05 6.64
N TRP A 53 3.69 7.36 7.66
CA TRP A 53 2.25 7.67 7.53
C TRP A 53 1.87 8.85 8.40
N PHE A 54 2.36 10.03 8.00
CA PHE A 54 2.21 11.27 8.78
C PHE A 54 1.10 12.17 8.21
N ALA A 55 0.46 12.96 9.09
CA ALA A 55 -0.50 14.01 8.76
C ALA A 55 -1.63 13.61 7.80
N LYS A 56 -2.06 12.33 7.83
CA LYS A 56 -3.17 11.88 6.99
C LYS A 56 -4.52 12.27 7.58
N PRO A 57 -5.48 12.72 6.74
CA PRO A 57 -6.84 13.04 7.18
C PRO A 57 -7.56 11.79 7.71
N ALA A 58 -8.64 11.98 8.49
CA ALA A 58 -9.39 10.90 9.13
C ALA A 58 -9.90 9.82 8.15
N ALA A 59 -10.31 10.27 6.97
CA ALA A 59 -10.58 9.49 5.75
C ALA A 59 -9.55 8.39 5.44
N LEU A 60 -8.26 8.74 5.59
CA LEU A 60 -7.11 7.88 5.33
C LEU A 60 -6.36 7.54 6.62
N SER A 61 -7.10 7.51 7.73
CA SER A 61 -6.56 7.07 9.00
C SER A 61 -6.16 5.59 8.93
N PRO A 62 -5.15 5.16 9.72
CA PRO A 62 -4.75 3.75 9.82
C PRO A 62 -5.89 2.74 9.93
N PRO A 63 -6.93 2.94 10.78
CA PRO A 63 -8.06 2.01 10.83
C PRO A 63 -8.89 1.99 9.54
N GLN A 64 -9.05 3.12 8.83
CA GLN A 64 -9.76 3.12 7.54
C GLN A 64 -8.98 2.36 6.48
N CYS A 65 -7.69 2.62 6.33
CA CYS A 65 -6.83 1.88 5.41
C CYS A 65 -6.85 0.36 5.73
N ALA A 66 -6.74 0.00 7.01
CA ALA A 66 -6.79 -1.40 7.45
C ALA A 66 -8.15 -2.08 7.20
N ARG A 67 -9.27 -1.37 7.27
CA ARG A 67 -10.61 -1.90 6.91
C ARG A 67 -10.71 -2.28 5.45
N HIS A 68 -9.93 -1.62 4.59
CA HIS A 68 -9.85 -1.90 3.17
C HIS A 68 -8.71 -2.87 2.81
N GLY A 69 -8.07 -3.52 3.79
CA GLY A 69 -7.05 -4.53 3.54
C GLY A 69 -5.65 -4.00 3.28
N TRP A 70 -5.42 -2.70 3.56
CA TRP A 70 -4.12 -2.07 3.39
C TRP A 70 -3.25 -2.16 4.64
N ARG A 71 -1.95 -2.30 4.42
CA ARG A 71 -0.87 -2.13 5.42
C ARG A 71 0.06 -1.01 4.98
N LEU A 72 0.83 -0.47 5.91
CA LEU A 72 1.89 0.47 5.60
C LEU A 72 3.01 -0.25 4.83
N GLY A 73 3.43 0.35 3.71
CA GLY A 73 4.59 -0.10 2.92
C GLY A 73 5.91 0.43 3.47
N ALA A 74 7.02 0.01 2.85
CA ALA A 74 8.35 0.47 3.24
C ALA A 74 8.62 1.93 2.81
N ALA A 75 7.93 2.42 1.78
CA ALA A 75 8.03 3.80 1.31
C ALA A 75 7.03 4.71 2.03
N ALA A 76 7.41 5.97 2.22
CA ALA A 76 6.54 6.99 2.82
C ALA A 76 5.23 7.12 2.02
N ASP A 77 4.12 7.32 2.72
CA ASP A 77 2.76 7.39 2.19
C ASP A 77 2.35 6.25 1.25
N THR A 78 3.04 5.12 1.29
CA THR A 78 2.71 3.97 0.46
C THR A 78 1.96 2.94 1.28
N LEU A 79 0.83 2.48 0.75
CA LEU A 79 0.08 1.34 1.24
C LEU A 79 0.35 0.12 0.39
N VAL A 80 0.31 -1.06 1.01
CA VAL A 80 0.47 -2.35 0.35
C VAL A 80 -0.65 -3.31 0.76
N CYS A 81 -1.15 -4.09 -0.19
CA CYS A 81 -2.11 -5.16 0.08
C CYS A 81 -1.38 -6.51 0.11
N ARG A 82 -1.43 -7.25 1.23
CA ARG A 82 -0.73 -8.56 1.35
C ARG A 82 -1.44 -9.73 0.67
N VAL A 83 -2.65 -9.51 0.13
CA VAL A 83 -3.41 -10.51 -0.63
C VAL A 83 -3.10 -10.43 -2.12
N CYS A 84 -3.09 -9.22 -2.68
CA CYS A 84 -2.91 -9.01 -4.12
C CYS A 84 -1.62 -8.26 -4.50
N LEU A 85 -0.80 -7.90 -3.51
CA LEU A 85 0.48 -7.21 -3.66
C LEU A 85 0.38 -5.86 -4.39
N ALA A 86 -0.82 -5.29 -4.50
CA ALA A 86 -1.00 -3.95 -5.02
C ALA A 86 -0.35 -2.92 -4.08
N GLU A 87 0.26 -1.91 -4.67
CA GLU A 87 0.81 -0.75 -3.97
C GLU A 87 -0.03 0.48 -4.31
N PHE A 88 -0.31 1.31 -3.30
CA PHE A 88 -1.04 2.56 -3.45
C PHE A 88 -0.26 3.68 -2.78
N LYS A 89 0.21 4.65 -3.56
CA LYS A 89 0.86 5.85 -3.03
C LYS A 89 -0.22 6.90 -2.76
N CYS A 90 -0.42 7.21 -1.49
CA CYS A 90 -1.30 8.27 -1.06
C CYS A 90 -0.71 9.64 -1.42
N PRO A 91 -1.48 10.54 -2.06
CA PRO A 91 -1.05 11.92 -2.26
C PRO A 91 -0.76 12.60 -0.92
N THR A 92 0.22 13.52 -0.90
CA THR A 92 0.57 14.29 0.29
C THR A 92 -0.33 15.51 0.49
N SER A 93 -0.88 16.08 -0.59
CA SER A 93 -1.85 17.19 -0.55
C SER A 93 -3.27 16.64 -0.75
N LEU A 94 -4.05 16.61 0.33
CA LEU A 94 -5.46 16.19 0.33
C LEU A 94 -6.33 17.28 0.97
N ASP A 95 -6.04 18.53 0.60
CA ASP A 95 -6.71 19.71 1.13
C ASP A 95 -8.07 19.93 0.46
N ASP A 96 -8.22 19.43 -0.77
CA ASP A 96 -9.48 19.48 -1.51
C ASP A 96 -10.40 18.29 -1.14
N PRO A 97 -11.68 18.54 -0.79
CA PRO A 97 -12.61 17.48 -0.40
C PRO A 97 -12.91 16.48 -1.53
N ALA A 98 -12.86 16.89 -2.81
CA ALA A 98 -13.06 15.96 -3.91
C ALA A 98 -11.83 15.05 -4.09
N ALA A 99 -10.62 15.58 -3.93
CA ALA A 99 -9.39 14.78 -3.89
C ALA A 99 -9.40 13.77 -2.73
N LEU A 100 -9.90 14.18 -1.56
CA LEU A 100 -10.05 13.29 -0.42
C LEU A 100 -11.05 12.16 -0.70
N SER A 101 -12.23 12.50 -1.20
CA SER A 101 -13.25 11.51 -1.58
C SER A 101 -12.75 10.56 -2.67
N ALA A 102 -11.96 11.06 -3.62
CA ALA A 102 -11.34 10.22 -4.64
C ALA A 102 -10.32 9.25 -4.02
N ALA A 103 -9.47 9.74 -3.11
CA ALA A 103 -8.49 8.91 -2.41
C ALA A 103 -9.16 7.83 -1.54
N GLU A 104 -10.26 8.15 -0.85
CA GLU A 104 -11.07 7.16 -0.14
C GLU A 104 -11.65 6.10 -1.09
N GLY A 105 -12.18 6.52 -2.25
CA GLY A 105 -12.66 5.61 -3.28
C GLY A 105 -11.57 4.66 -3.79
N LEU A 106 -10.34 5.16 -3.91
CA LEU A 106 -9.18 4.38 -4.31
C LEU A 106 -8.78 3.32 -3.27
N LEU A 107 -9.03 3.52 -1.97
CA LEU A 107 -8.82 2.45 -0.99
C LEU A 107 -9.61 1.17 -1.32
N ARG A 108 -10.76 1.30 -2.01
CA ARG A 108 -11.55 0.13 -2.44
C ARG A 108 -11.13 -0.38 -3.81
N THR A 109 -10.78 0.50 -4.74
CA THR A 109 -10.63 0.15 -6.16
C THR A 109 -9.19 -0.08 -6.60
N ALA A 110 -8.20 0.45 -5.86
CA ALA A 110 -6.77 0.35 -6.15
C ALA A 110 -6.16 -1.03 -5.82
N HIS A 111 -6.98 -2.07 -5.76
CA HIS A 111 -6.50 -3.45 -5.72
C HIS A 111 -6.49 -4.07 -7.12
N GLN A 112 -5.73 -5.15 -7.29
CA GLN A 112 -5.84 -6.01 -8.47
C GLN A 112 -7.28 -6.50 -8.66
N PRO A 113 -7.75 -6.71 -9.91
CA PRO A 113 -9.15 -7.04 -10.22
C PRO A 113 -9.74 -8.22 -9.44
N LEU A 114 -8.92 -9.23 -9.14
CA LEU A 114 -9.35 -10.46 -8.45
C LEU A 114 -9.08 -10.42 -6.93
N CYS A 115 -8.70 -9.27 -6.38
CA CYS A 115 -8.47 -9.15 -4.94
C CYS A 115 -9.78 -9.24 -4.18
N ALA A 116 -9.82 -10.10 -3.15
CA ALA A 116 -10.97 -10.25 -2.27
C ALA A 116 -11.38 -8.94 -1.57
N TRP A 117 -10.44 -8.02 -1.32
CA TRP A 117 -10.71 -6.69 -0.77
C TRP A 117 -11.43 -5.75 -1.74
N ARG A 118 -11.22 -5.92 -3.06
CA ARG A 118 -11.87 -5.12 -4.11
C ARG A 118 -13.36 -5.40 -4.19
N SER A 119 -13.72 -6.67 -4.06
CA SER A 119 -15.10 -7.17 -4.23
C SER A 119 -15.89 -7.17 -2.92
N GLN A 120 -15.28 -6.72 -1.82
CA GLN A 120 -15.91 -6.67 -0.51
C GLN A 120 -16.93 -5.54 -0.46
N ARG A 121 -18.16 -5.86 -0.85
CA ARG A 121 -19.32 -4.98 -0.66
C ARG A 121 -19.67 -4.98 0.83
N ALA A 122 -19.91 -3.77 1.36
CA ALA A 122 -20.47 -3.60 2.69
C ALA A 122 -21.86 -4.28 2.72
N GLY A 123 -21.97 -5.47 3.31
CA GLY A 123 -23.24 -6.18 3.48
C GLY A 123 -23.37 -7.57 2.84
N GLY A 124 -22.32 -8.13 2.23
CA GLY A 124 -22.35 -9.51 1.73
C GLY A 124 -21.89 -10.51 2.79
N GLY A 125 -22.81 -11.33 3.30
CA GLY A 125 -22.52 -12.43 4.23
C GLY A 125 -21.34 -13.30 3.79
N VAL A 126 -20.68 -13.88 4.80
CA VAL A 126 -19.56 -14.80 4.66
C VAL A 126 -19.88 -15.88 3.63
N ARG A 127 -19.22 -15.82 2.47
CA ARG A 127 -18.73 -17.07 1.90
C ARG A 127 -17.42 -17.29 2.62
N ASP A 128 -17.41 -18.27 3.49
CA ASP A 128 -16.17 -18.80 4.03
C ASP A 128 -15.39 -19.31 2.81
N VAL A 129 -14.55 -18.44 2.24
CA VAL A 129 -13.46 -18.88 1.40
C VAL A 129 -12.44 -19.42 2.39
N SER A 130 -12.72 -20.61 2.89
CA SER A 130 -11.69 -21.46 3.44
C SER A 130 -10.62 -21.61 2.37
N GLY A 131 -9.55 -20.83 2.52
CA GLY A 131 -8.19 -21.32 2.34
C GLY A 131 -7.58 -21.35 0.95
N THR A 132 -8.29 -21.08 -0.14
CA THR A 132 -7.66 -21.11 -1.47
C THR A 132 -8.18 -20.03 -2.40
N CYS A 133 -7.30 -19.05 -2.68
CA CYS A 133 -7.46 -18.12 -3.78
C CYS A 133 -7.50 -18.92 -5.09
N PRO A 134 -8.53 -18.79 -5.95
CA PRO A 134 -8.44 -19.27 -7.32
C PRO A 134 -7.53 -18.29 -8.06
N GLY A 135 -6.29 -18.70 -8.34
CA GLY A 135 -5.41 -17.95 -9.22
C GLY A 135 -3.98 -17.79 -8.73
N ARG A 136 -3.27 -18.91 -8.54
CA ARG A 136 -1.85 -18.94 -8.89
C ARG A 136 -1.78 -18.82 -10.41
N VAL A 137 -1.69 -17.59 -10.93
CA VAL A 137 -1.03 -17.37 -12.21
C VAL A 137 0.39 -16.94 -11.89
N HIS A 138 1.37 -17.77 -12.23
CA HIS A 138 2.75 -17.33 -12.35
C HIS A 138 2.80 -16.38 -13.55
N GLY A 139 2.37 -15.14 -13.33
CA GLY A 139 2.57 -14.03 -14.23
C GLY A 139 3.49 -13.06 -13.52
N VAL A 140 4.72 -12.94 -14.02
CA VAL A 140 5.61 -11.82 -13.73
C VAL A 140 4.81 -10.55 -13.49
N ALA A 141 4.92 -9.99 -12.29
CA ALA A 141 4.33 -8.71 -11.93
C ALA A 141 4.88 -7.65 -12.89
N ARG A 142 4.19 -7.44 -14.02
CA ARG A 142 4.37 -6.21 -14.79
C ARG A 142 3.87 -5.11 -13.87
N ARG A 143 4.79 -4.23 -13.47
CA ARG A 143 4.47 -2.92 -12.90
C ARG A 143 3.44 -2.28 -13.82
N LEU A 144 2.17 -2.37 -13.48
CA LEU A 144 1.19 -1.43 -13.96
C LEU A 144 1.45 -0.18 -13.12
N SER A 145 2.37 0.64 -13.63
CA SER A 145 2.50 2.02 -13.22
C SER A 145 1.10 2.60 -13.16
N ASN A 146 0.72 3.12 -11.99
CA ASN A 146 -0.47 3.93 -11.86
C ASN A 146 -0.40 5.04 -12.93
N PRO A 147 -1.45 5.28 -13.73
CA PRO A 147 -1.42 6.39 -14.69
C PRO A 147 -1.14 7.69 -13.94
N SER A 148 -0.17 8.46 -14.45
CA SER A 148 0.15 9.80 -13.98
C SER A 148 -1.12 10.67 -13.97
N PRO A 149 -1.32 11.56 -12.99
CA PRO A 149 -2.51 12.41 -12.90
C PRO A 149 -2.75 13.35 -14.10
N GLU A 150 -1.82 13.39 -15.06
CA GLU A 150 -1.86 14.25 -16.25
C GLU A 150 -2.86 13.79 -17.33
N SER A 151 -3.57 12.69 -17.09
CA SER A 151 -4.55 12.14 -18.05
C SER A 151 -5.97 12.73 -17.88
N PHE A 152 -6.20 13.57 -16.87
CA PHE A 152 -7.46 14.30 -16.75
C PHE A 152 -7.38 15.57 -17.60
N GLY A 153 -7.93 15.48 -18.81
CA GLY A 153 -8.02 16.57 -19.75
C GLY A 153 -8.67 17.81 -19.14
N LEU A 154 -7.84 18.77 -18.78
CA LEU A 154 -8.25 20.15 -18.60
C LEU A 154 -8.56 20.73 -19.99
N PRO A 155 -9.75 21.31 -20.23
CA PRO A 155 -10.00 22.04 -21.46
C PRO A 155 -9.04 23.23 -21.52
N GLN A 156 -8.30 23.36 -22.62
CA GLN A 156 -7.46 24.54 -22.85
C GLN A 156 -8.32 25.80 -22.80
N PRO A 157 -7.84 26.89 -22.16
CA PRO A 157 -8.51 28.17 -22.26
C PRO A 157 -8.46 28.64 -23.72
N GLN A 158 -9.65 28.81 -24.30
CA GLN A 158 -9.84 29.39 -25.62
C GLN A 158 -9.21 30.79 -25.60
N ALA A 159 -8.22 31.03 -26.45
CA ALA A 159 -7.66 32.36 -26.66
C ALA A 159 -8.76 33.27 -27.26
N LEU A 160 -9.18 34.27 -26.48
CA LEU A 160 -10.09 35.32 -26.90
C LEU A 160 -9.35 36.67 -26.85
N ALA A 161 -9.49 37.42 -27.95
CA ALA A 161 -9.08 38.81 -28.22
C ALA A 161 -7.59 39.03 -28.58
N GLY A 162 -7.24 39.84 -29.58
CA GLY A 162 -8.03 40.73 -30.42
C GLY A 162 -7.14 41.65 -31.27
N GLY A 163 -7.69 42.12 -32.39
CA GLY A 163 -7.44 43.39 -33.07
C GLY A 163 -6.00 43.90 -33.26
N ARG A 164 -5.58 43.98 -34.53
CA ARG A 164 -5.37 45.26 -35.23
C ARG A 164 -5.35 45.05 -36.74
#